data_AF-A0A8T3RI57-F1
#
_entry.id   AF-A0A8T3RI57-F1
#
_cell.length_a   1.000
_cell.length_b   1.000
_cell.length_c   1.000
_cell.angle_alpha   90.00
_cell.angle_beta   90.00
_cell.angle_gamma   90.00
#
_symmetry.space_group_name_H-M   'P 1'
#
loop_
_entity.id
_entity.type
_entity.pdbx_description
1 polymer ?
#
loop_
_entity_poly.entity_id
_entity_poly.type
_entity_poly.pdbx_seq_one_letter_code
_entity_poly.pdbx_strand_id
1 'polypeptide(L)'
;MRHKIPLTGDDTLGSPHRLRPVRRAIPRRVYPLGRAGLLALGILLTVARGADAGEPDEYGPARLRMVDTIAEEFRWTASMVGPLDSTVAEIMRKVPRHRFVPDDNQGNAYLNQPLPIGYGQTISQPYIVALMTDLLEVESAAVVLEIGTGSGYQAAVLAELVKEVYTIEIIKPLGKLARERLRRLGKHNVHTRIGDGYFGWDEHAPFDGILVTAAGDHIPPPLVRQLKPGAKLVMPVGSSFLTQYLVLVEKAGDGSVTTRQLLPVRFVPLTGDH
;
A
#
# COMPACT_ATOMS: atom_id res chain seq x y z
N MET A 1 4.34 32.58 -16.21
CA MET A 1 4.22 34.04 -15.99
C MET A 1 3.13 34.27 -14.97
N ARG A 2 3.45 34.90 -13.84
CA ARG A 2 2.55 35.10 -12.68
C ARG A 2 2.05 36.55 -12.69
N HIS A 3 0.76 36.76 -12.45
CA HIS A 3 0.24 38.04 -11.97
C HIS A 3 -0.64 37.84 -10.74
N LYS A 4 -0.30 38.59 -9.68
CA LYS A 4 -1.00 38.75 -8.40
C LYS A 4 -1.03 40.27 -8.14
N ILE A 5 -2.18 40.82 -7.78
CA ILE A 5 -2.31 42.13 -7.11
C ILE A 5 -3.39 42.01 -6.03
N PRO A 6 -3.20 42.60 -4.82
CA PRO A 6 -3.98 42.33 -3.61
C PRO A 6 -4.99 43.44 -3.26
N LEU A 7 -5.90 43.17 -2.32
CA LEU A 7 -6.59 44.21 -1.55
C LEU A 7 -6.66 43.86 -0.05
N THR A 8 -6.34 44.89 0.72
CA THR A 8 -6.20 45.06 2.17
C THR A 8 -7.54 45.34 2.87
N GLY A 9 -7.61 45.07 4.17
CA GLY A 9 -8.67 45.59 5.05
C GLY A 9 -8.49 45.11 6.49
N ASP A 10 -8.21 46.06 7.38
CA ASP A 10 -7.76 45.96 8.76
C ASP A 10 -8.93 45.85 9.77
N ASP A 11 -8.55 45.64 11.04
CA ASP A 11 -9.12 46.22 12.26
C ASP A 11 -9.72 45.32 13.37
N THR A 12 -8.95 45.29 14.46
CA THR A 12 -9.32 45.51 15.88
C THR A 12 -9.54 44.34 16.85
N LEU A 13 -8.45 44.03 17.57
CA LEU A 13 -8.27 44.13 19.04
C LEU A 13 -9.47 43.92 20.00
N GLY A 14 -9.33 42.90 20.86
CA GLY A 14 -9.95 42.81 22.19
C GLY A 14 -9.24 41.78 23.08
N SER A 15 -8.48 42.26 24.08
CA SER A 15 -7.64 41.47 25.00
C SER A 15 -8.41 40.99 26.28
N PRO A 16 -7.76 40.60 27.40
CA PRO A 16 -7.68 39.20 27.84
C PRO A 16 -8.29 38.94 29.24
N HIS A 17 -8.74 37.70 29.52
CA HIS A 17 -9.04 37.28 30.90
C HIS A 17 -8.15 36.16 31.39
N ARG A 18 -7.62 36.40 32.60
CA ARG A 18 -6.58 35.68 33.32
C ARG A 18 -7.11 34.38 33.97
N LEU A 19 -6.15 33.45 34.07
CA LEU A 19 -6.05 32.25 34.89
C LEU A 19 -6.65 32.33 36.30
N ARG A 20 -7.21 31.20 36.78
CA ARG A 20 -6.92 30.63 38.12
C ARG A 20 -7.05 29.10 38.12
N PRO A 21 -6.15 28.37 38.82
CA PRO A 21 -6.18 26.92 38.92
C PRO A 21 -7.00 26.47 40.13
N VAL A 22 -7.84 25.44 39.98
CA VAL A 22 -8.49 24.77 41.10
C VAL A 22 -7.80 23.43 41.33
N ARG A 23 -6.87 23.41 42.29
CA ARG A 23 -6.41 22.17 42.94
C ARG A 23 -7.55 21.63 43.80
N ARG A 24 -7.93 20.37 43.63
CA ARG A 24 -8.69 19.62 44.63
C ARG A 24 -7.97 18.32 45.01
N ALA A 25 -7.99 18.10 46.30
CA ALA A 25 -7.26 17.16 47.13
C ALA A 25 -7.42 15.69 46.75
N ILE A 26 -6.32 14.95 46.90
CA ILE A 26 -6.27 13.49 46.98
C ILE A 26 -6.55 13.09 48.44
N PRO A 27 -7.57 12.28 48.76
CA PRO A 27 -7.68 11.69 50.08
C PRO A 27 -6.75 10.48 50.23
N ARG A 28 -5.85 10.57 51.21
CA ARG A 28 -5.06 9.46 51.74
C ARG A 28 -5.99 8.48 52.45
N ARG A 29 -5.97 7.21 52.06
CA ARG A 29 -6.64 6.12 52.78
C ARG A 29 -5.57 5.29 53.50
N VAL A 30 -5.59 5.38 54.83
CA VAL A 30 -4.82 4.53 55.75
C VAL A 30 -5.69 3.33 56.10
N TYR A 31 -5.15 2.12 56.02
CA TYR A 31 -5.72 0.92 56.65
C TYR A 31 -4.64 0.17 57.43
N PRO A 32 -5.02 -0.46 58.55
CA PRO A 32 -4.08 -0.93 59.57
C PRO A 32 -3.45 -2.29 59.25
N LEU A 33 -2.28 -2.52 59.84
CA LEU A 33 -1.60 -3.81 59.95
C LEU A 33 -2.52 -4.85 60.61
N GLY A 34 -2.56 -6.06 60.03
CA GLY A 34 -3.27 -7.20 60.61
C GLY A 34 -2.82 -8.54 60.05
N ARG A 35 -1.81 -9.11 60.72
CA ARG A 35 -1.52 -10.54 60.93
C ARG A 35 -1.16 -11.47 59.75
N ALA A 36 -0.04 -12.15 59.99
CA ALA A 36 0.55 -13.24 59.25
C ALA A 36 -0.37 -14.46 59.06
N GLY A 37 -0.26 -15.09 57.89
CA GLY A 37 -0.82 -16.39 57.55
C GLY A 37 0.04 -17.06 56.49
N LEU A 38 0.30 -18.35 56.67
CA LEU A 38 1.38 -19.17 56.11
C LEU A 38 1.51 -19.21 54.57
N LEU A 39 2.78 -19.39 54.17
CA LEU A 39 3.30 -19.96 52.93
C LEU A 39 2.43 -21.08 52.31
N ALA A 40 2.11 -20.89 51.03
CA ALA A 40 1.96 -21.98 50.05
C ALA A 40 2.43 -21.46 48.68
N LEU A 41 3.70 -21.66 48.37
CA LEU A 41 4.26 -21.38 47.04
C LEU A 41 3.83 -22.50 46.08
N GLY A 42 2.62 -22.38 45.54
CA GLY A 42 2.22 -23.14 44.36
C GLY A 42 2.86 -22.52 43.13
N ILE A 43 3.92 -23.17 42.60
CA ILE A 43 4.44 -22.83 41.28
C ILE A 43 3.41 -23.31 40.25
N LEU A 44 2.49 -22.42 39.89
CA LEU A 44 1.63 -22.61 38.73
C LEU A 44 2.50 -22.34 37.50
N LEU A 45 3.07 -23.40 36.92
CA LEU A 45 3.67 -23.38 35.59
C LEU A 45 2.55 -23.14 34.56
N THR A 46 2.14 -21.89 34.41
CA THR A 46 1.47 -21.46 33.19
C THR A 46 2.49 -21.56 32.07
N VAL A 47 2.40 -22.60 31.25
CA VAL A 47 3.05 -22.62 29.94
C VAL A 47 2.36 -21.51 29.14
N ALA A 48 2.94 -20.30 29.21
CA ALA A 48 2.65 -19.25 28.28
C ALA A 48 3.01 -19.80 26.89
N ARG A 49 1.98 -20.17 26.14
CA ARG A 49 2.10 -20.51 24.72
C ARG A 49 2.69 -19.26 24.06
N GLY A 50 3.93 -19.39 23.61
CA GLY A 50 4.80 -18.27 23.26
C GLY A 50 4.07 -17.20 22.44
N ALA A 51 4.12 -15.97 22.94
CA ALA A 51 4.30 -14.86 22.03
C ALA A 51 5.59 -15.16 21.26
N ASP A 52 5.48 -15.18 19.93
CA ASP A 52 6.56 -15.52 19.02
C ASP A 52 7.78 -14.65 19.35
N ALA A 53 8.72 -15.22 20.09
CA ALA A 53 9.93 -14.57 20.51
C ALA A 53 10.84 -14.52 19.27
N GLY A 54 10.66 -13.46 18.48
CA GLY A 54 11.52 -13.01 17.38
C GLY A 54 12.40 -14.09 16.76
N GLU A 55 11.84 -14.91 15.87
CA GLU A 55 12.66 -15.60 14.89
C GLU A 55 13.56 -14.56 14.20
N PRO A 56 14.87 -14.83 14.03
CA PRO A 56 15.73 -13.97 13.26
C PRO A 56 15.10 -13.73 11.88
N ASP A 57 14.95 -12.46 11.45
CA ASP A 57 14.52 -12.16 10.07
C ASP A 57 15.63 -12.58 9.11
N GLU A 58 15.65 -13.88 8.78
CA GLU A 58 16.58 -14.52 7.85
C GLU A 58 16.66 -13.73 6.53
N TYR A 59 15.53 -13.14 6.12
CA TYR A 59 15.39 -12.38 4.90
C TYR A 59 15.74 -10.88 5.04
N GLY A 60 15.96 -10.38 6.26
CA GLY A 60 16.19 -8.96 6.54
C GLY A 60 17.33 -8.37 5.71
N PRO A 61 18.54 -8.96 5.72
CA PRO A 61 19.66 -8.47 4.91
C PRO A 61 19.38 -8.47 3.40
N ALA A 62 18.71 -9.51 2.88
CA ALA A 62 18.37 -9.58 1.46
C ALA A 62 17.33 -8.50 1.07
N ARG A 63 16.37 -8.26 1.96
CA ARG A 63 15.34 -7.23 1.79
C ARG A 63 15.91 -5.82 1.82
N LEU A 64 16.86 -5.53 2.70
CA LEU A 64 17.53 -4.22 2.71
C LEU A 64 18.29 -3.98 1.41
N ARG A 65 19.05 -4.98 0.94
CA ARG A 65 19.73 -4.89 -0.37
C ARG A 65 18.76 -4.67 -1.53
N MET A 66 17.60 -5.33 -1.52
CA MET A 66 16.55 -5.09 -2.52
C MET A 66 16.11 -3.63 -2.53
N VAL A 67 15.94 -3.01 -1.36
CA VAL A 67 15.54 -1.58 -1.27
C VAL A 67 16.66 -0.64 -1.72
N ASP A 68 17.91 -0.98 -1.44
CA ASP A 68 19.06 -0.23 -1.98
C ASP A 68 19.09 -0.28 -3.52
N THR A 69 18.83 -1.45 -4.11
CA THR A 69 18.68 -1.63 -5.57
C THR A 69 17.50 -0.83 -6.13
N ILE A 70 16.35 -0.81 -5.44
CA ILE A 70 15.20 0.02 -5.84
C ILE A 70 15.60 1.49 -5.85
N ALA A 71 16.26 1.97 -4.79
CA ALA A 71 16.70 3.37 -4.69
C ALA A 71 17.74 3.72 -5.77
N GLU A 72 18.60 2.78 -6.15
CA GLU A 72 19.47 2.92 -7.32
C GLU A 72 18.66 3.11 -8.59
N GLU A 73 17.74 2.19 -8.92
CA GLU A 73 16.94 2.28 -10.15
C GLU A 73 16.14 3.57 -10.23
N PHE A 74 15.58 4.06 -9.12
CA PHE A 74 14.96 5.39 -9.08
C PHE A 74 15.92 6.53 -9.45
N ARG A 75 17.19 6.48 -9.02
CA ARG A 75 18.20 7.48 -9.44
C ARG A 75 18.45 7.42 -10.96
N TRP A 76 18.49 6.22 -11.53
CA TRP A 76 18.66 6.04 -12.99
C TRP A 76 17.44 6.55 -13.78
N THR A 77 16.24 6.42 -13.23
CA THR A 77 14.99 6.81 -13.90
C THR A 77 14.44 8.16 -13.46
N ALA A 78 15.14 8.90 -12.59
CA ALA A 78 14.61 10.08 -11.91
C ALA A 78 14.11 11.18 -12.86
N SER A 79 14.70 11.30 -14.06
CA SER A 79 14.25 12.26 -15.09
C SER A 79 12.86 11.95 -15.64
N MET A 80 12.40 10.70 -15.53
CA MET A 80 11.11 10.24 -16.04
C MET A 80 10.07 10.12 -14.92
N VAL A 81 10.49 9.67 -13.73
CA VAL A 81 9.56 9.28 -12.65
C VAL A 81 9.73 10.07 -11.34
N GLY A 82 10.76 10.90 -11.23
CA GLY A 82 11.08 11.61 -9.98
C GLY A 82 11.89 10.77 -8.98
N PRO A 83 12.21 11.33 -7.81
CA PRO A 83 12.91 10.62 -6.73
C PRO A 83 11.95 9.71 -5.96
N LEU A 84 12.48 8.62 -5.39
CA LEU A 84 11.73 7.71 -4.52
C LEU A 84 11.30 8.40 -3.22
N ASP A 85 10.02 8.31 -2.87
CA ASP A 85 9.51 8.73 -1.56
C ASP A 85 10.04 7.81 -0.44
N SER A 86 10.53 8.44 0.62
CA SER A 86 11.08 7.73 1.79
C SER A 86 10.07 6.81 2.47
N THR A 87 8.77 7.16 2.47
CA THR A 87 7.69 6.35 3.04
C THR A 87 7.55 5.06 2.25
N VAL A 88 7.59 5.13 0.92
CA VAL A 88 7.53 3.95 0.05
C VAL A 88 8.74 3.06 0.27
N ALA A 89 9.94 3.64 0.38
CA ALA A 89 11.15 2.89 0.71
C ALA A 89 11.02 2.14 2.06
N GLU A 90 10.47 2.79 3.08
CA GLU A 90 10.26 2.19 4.41
C GLU A 90 9.25 1.05 4.38
N ILE A 91 8.16 1.21 3.62
CA ILE A 91 7.16 0.15 3.42
C ILE A 91 7.79 -1.06 2.74
N MET A 92 8.63 -0.86 1.72
CA MET A 92 9.33 -1.95 1.03
C MET A 92 10.30 -2.71 1.95
N ARG A 93 10.86 -2.06 2.98
CA ARG A 93 11.62 -2.73 4.04
C ARG A 93 10.73 -3.52 5.01
N LYS A 94 9.48 -3.11 5.20
CA LYS A 94 8.56 -3.76 6.15
C LYS A 94 7.86 -4.99 5.57
N VAL A 95 7.37 -4.93 4.33
CA VAL A 95 6.51 -5.99 3.78
C VAL A 95 7.32 -7.26 3.44
N PRO A 96 6.99 -8.44 4.00
CA PRO A 96 7.77 -9.65 3.83
C PRO A 96 7.48 -10.33 2.49
N ARG A 97 8.08 -9.84 1.39
CA ARG A 97 7.88 -10.34 0.02
C ARG A 97 7.99 -11.87 -0.13
N HIS A 98 8.88 -12.52 0.62
CA HIS A 98 9.00 -13.99 0.62
C HIS A 98 7.70 -14.73 0.98
N ARG A 99 6.81 -14.12 1.77
CA ARG A 99 5.49 -14.71 2.11
C ARG A 99 4.50 -14.71 0.94
N PHE A 100 4.82 -14.03 -0.16
CA PHE A 100 3.98 -13.84 -1.34
C PHE A 100 4.46 -14.62 -2.56
N VAL A 101 5.44 -15.51 -2.40
CA VAL A 101 5.92 -16.41 -3.46
C VAL A 101 5.80 -17.88 -3.02
N PRO A 102 5.79 -18.84 -3.95
CA PRO A 102 5.91 -20.26 -3.62
C PRO A 102 7.21 -20.56 -2.85
N ASP A 103 7.23 -21.63 -2.06
CA ASP A 103 8.36 -22.00 -1.18
C ASP A 103 9.69 -22.10 -1.93
N ASP A 104 9.69 -22.75 -3.09
CA ASP A 104 10.88 -22.90 -3.95
C ASP A 104 11.43 -21.57 -4.49
N ASN A 105 10.64 -20.49 -4.44
CA ASN A 105 11.04 -19.15 -4.86
C ASN A 105 11.44 -18.24 -3.70
N GLN A 106 11.28 -18.65 -2.43
CA GLN A 106 11.56 -17.76 -1.29
C GLN A 106 13.02 -17.29 -1.24
N GLY A 107 13.97 -18.16 -1.60
CA GLY A 107 15.40 -17.78 -1.70
C GLY A 107 15.69 -16.68 -2.73
N ASN A 108 14.80 -16.51 -3.72
CA ASN A 108 14.92 -15.49 -4.76
C ASN A 108 14.00 -14.28 -4.52
N ALA A 109 13.20 -14.27 -3.46
CA ALA A 109 12.10 -13.32 -3.27
C ALA A 109 12.52 -11.84 -3.30
N TYR A 110 13.78 -11.56 -2.96
CA TYR A 110 14.36 -10.21 -2.85
C TYR A 110 15.30 -9.84 -4.00
N LEU A 111 15.39 -10.68 -5.03
CA LEU A 111 16.01 -10.27 -6.30
C LEU A 111 15.10 -9.24 -6.99
N ASN A 112 15.70 -8.22 -7.62
CA ASN A 112 14.93 -7.20 -8.32
C ASN A 112 14.41 -7.69 -9.68
N GLN A 113 13.57 -8.72 -9.68
CA GLN A 113 12.98 -9.33 -10.87
C GLN A 113 11.57 -9.89 -10.55
N PRO A 114 10.71 -10.11 -11.56
CA PRO A 114 9.47 -10.83 -11.35
C PRO A 114 9.72 -12.31 -11.05
N LEU A 115 8.81 -12.95 -10.31
CA LEU A 115 8.88 -14.38 -9.98
C LEU A 115 7.53 -15.08 -10.27
N PRO A 116 7.52 -16.35 -10.69
CA PRO A 116 6.28 -17.06 -10.94
C PRO A 116 5.51 -17.34 -9.64
N ILE A 117 4.19 -17.17 -9.69
CA ILE A 117 3.27 -17.41 -8.55
C ILE A 117 2.20 -18.47 -8.86
N GLY A 118 2.36 -19.19 -9.97
CA GLY A 118 1.40 -20.16 -10.48
C GLY A 118 0.38 -19.55 -11.45
N TYR A 119 -0.42 -20.39 -12.09
CA TYR A 119 -1.50 -19.99 -13.02
C TYR A 119 -1.05 -19.08 -14.17
N GLY A 120 0.21 -19.20 -14.61
CA GLY A 120 0.79 -18.34 -15.64
C GLY A 120 1.06 -16.90 -15.20
N GLN A 121 0.93 -16.59 -13.91
CA GLN A 121 1.12 -15.25 -13.37
C GLN A 121 2.46 -15.08 -12.67
N THR A 122 2.86 -13.82 -12.50
CA THR A 122 4.06 -13.43 -11.77
C THR A 122 3.75 -12.41 -10.68
N ILE A 123 4.56 -12.41 -9.61
CA ILE A 123 4.69 -11.24 -8.73
C ILE A 123 5.60 -10.22 -9.43
N SER A 124 5.19 -8.97 -9.51
CA SER A 124 5.93 -7.90 -10.22
C SER A 124 7.31 -7.65 -9.61
N GLN A 125 8.26 -7.19 -10.42
CA GLN A 125 9.59 -6.72 -9.99
C GLN A 125 9.46 -5.72 -8.82
N PRO A 126 10.28 -5.84 -7.74
CA PRO A 126 10.24 -4.94 -6.60
C PRO A 126 10.33 -3.44 -6.94
N TYR A 127 11.22 -3.04 -7.86
CA TYR A 127 11.29 -1.66 -8.34
C TYR A 127 9.96 -1.19 -8.95
N ILE A 128 9.34 -1.99 -9.80
CA ILE A 128 8.06 -1.65 -10.43
C ILE A 128 6.94 -1.54 -9.38
N VAL A 129 6.93 -2.39 -8.35
CA VAL A 129 5.99 -2.28 -7.22
C VAL A 129 6.18 -0.95 -6.47
N ALA A 130 7.42 -0.60 -6.14
CA ALA A 130 7.73 0.66 -5.48
C ALA A 130 7.34 1.86 -6.35
N LEU A 131 7.74 1.85 -7.63
CA LEU A 131 7.43 2.89 -8.60
C LEU A 131 5.93 3.13 -8.76
N MET A 132 5.15 2.07 -9.00
CA MET A 132 3.71 2.21 -9.16
C MET A 132 3.05 2.76 -7.89
N THR A 133 3.52 2.34 -6.71
CA THR A 133 3.03 2.84 -5.42
C THR A 133 3.36 4.31 -5.23
N ASP A 134 4.59 4.72 -5.54
CA ASP A 134 5.11 6.08 -5.42
C ASP A 134 4.36 7.07 -6.32
N LEU A 135 4.14 6.68 -7.59
CA LEU A 135 3.44 7.48 -8.59
C LEU A 135 1.98 7.81 -8.24
N LEU A 136 1.36 7.08 -7.32
CA LEU A 136 0.01 7.41 -6.85
C LEU A 136 -0.04 8.72 -6.07
N GLU A 137 1.04 9.08 -5.37
CA GLU A 137 1.12 10.27 -4.50
C GLU A 137 -0.10 10.42 -3.56
N VAL A 138 -0.55 9.30 -2.98
CA VAL A 138 -1.74 9.26 -2.11
C VAL A 138 -1.37 9.44 -0.64
N GLU A 139 -2.27 10.08 0.10
CA GLU A 139 -2.15 10.27 1.54
C GLU A 139 -2.66 9.05 2.34
N SER A 140 -2.30 8.98 3.62
CA SER A 140 -2.69 7.86 4.50
C SER A 140 -4.20 7.66 4.69
N ALA A 141 -5.02 8.68 4.43
CA ALA A 141 -6.47 8.58 4.51
C ALA A 141 -7.12 8.02 3.22
N ALA A 142 -6.33 7.78 2.17
CA ALA A 142 -6.80 7.41 0.85
C ALA A 142 -7.50 6.03 0.81
N VAL A 143 -8.39 5.89 -0.17
CA VAL A 143 -9.00 4.62 -0.57
C VAL A 143 -8.55 4.29 -1.99
N VAL A 144 -7.85 3.18 -2.15
CA VAL A 144 -7.21 2.79 -3.42
C VAL A 144 -7.84 1.53 -3.99
N LEU A 145 -7.96 1.46 -5.32
CA LEU A 145 -8.31 0.24 -6.05
C LEU A 145 -7.07 -0.35 -6.73
N GLU A 146 -6.88 -1.65 -6.60
CA GLU A 146 -5.92 -2.45 -7.33
C GLU A 146 -6.66 -3.45 -8.24
N ILE A 147 -6.24 -3.51 -9.50
CA ILE A 147 -6.69 -4.52 -10.46
C ILE A 147 -5.55 -5.50 -10.71
N GLY A 148 -5.78 -6.78 -10.42
CA GLY A 148 -4.78 -7.85 -10.49
C GLY A 148 -4.16 -8.13 -9.12
N THR A 149 -4.94 -8.70 -8.19
CA THR A 149 -4.42 -9.05 -6.85
C THR A 149 -3.20 -9.96 -6.93
N GLY A 150 -3.19 -10.94 -7.84
CA GLY A 150 -2.09 -11.89 -8.02
C GLY A 150 -1.73 -12.62 -6.74
N SER A 151 -0.52 -12.39 -6.23
CA SER A 151 -0.09 -12.94 -4.94
C SER A 151 -0.61 -12.18 -3.72
N GLY A 152 -1.06 -10.94 -3.91
CA GLY A 152 -1.44 -9.98 -2.87
C GLY A 152 -0.28 -9.10 -2.35
N TYR A 153 0.90 -9.15 -2.96
CA TYR A 153 2.05 -8.37 -2.48
C TYR A 153 1.86 -6.86 -2.66
N GLN A 154 1.41 -6.41 -3.83
CA GLN A 154 1.16 -5.01 -4.10
C GLN A 154 0.00 -4.48 -3.22
N ALA A 155 -1.10 -5.23 -3.08
CA ALA A 155 -2.13 -4.95 -2.06
C ALA A 155 -1.53 -4.78 -0.64
N ALA A 156 -0.62 -5.66 -0.22
CA ALA A 156 -0.01 -5.60 1.11
C ALA A 156 0.93 -4.40 1.30
N VAL A 157 1.57 -3.92 0.22
CA VAL A 157 2.36 -2.68 0.17
C VAL A 157 1.43 -1.47 0.28
N LEU A 158 0.38 -1.40 -0.54
CA LEU A 158 -0.62 -0.32 -0.47
C LEU A 158 -1.28 -0.26 0.91
N ALA A 159 -1.55 -1.40 1.53
CA ALA A 159 -2.18 -1.49 2.85
C ALA A 159 -1.35 -0.88 4.00
N GLU A 160 -0.03 -0.72 3.82
CA GLU A 160 0.82 0.01 4.75
C GLU A 160 0.82 1.53 4.51
N LEU A 161 0.37 1.96 3.32
CA LEU A 161 0.35 3.36 2.90
C LEU A 161 -1.01 4.02 3.14
N VAL A 162 -2.12 3.33 2.89
CA VAL A 162 -3.46 3.94 2.80
C VAL A 162 -4.48 3.36 3.78
N LYS A 163 -5.62 4.04 3.91
CA LYS A 163 -6.69 3.66 4.83
C LYS A 163 -7.36 2.36 4.42
N GLU A 164 -7.73 2.23 3.14
CA GLU A 164 -8.40 1.04 2.61
C GLU A 164 -7.86 0.70 1.21
N VAL A 165 -7.69 -0.59 0.95
CA VAL A 165 -7.33 -1.13 -0.36
C VAL A 165 -8.42 -2.07 -0.82
N TYR A 166 -8.97 -1.81 -1.99
CA TYR A 166 -9.86 -2.73 -2.70
C TYR A 166 -9.04 -3.39 -3.80
N THR A 167 -9.11 -4.71 -3.93
CA THR A 167 -8.34 -5.44 -4.95
C THR A 167 -9.18 -6.52 -5.64
N ILE A 168 -9.04 -6.62 -6.96
CA ILE A 168 -9.80 -7.54 -7.81
C ILE A 168 -8.87 -8.53 -8.50
N GLU A 169 -9.25 -9.81 -8.48
CA GLU A 169 -8.56 -10.89 -9.18
C GLU A 169 -9.52 -11.70 -10.05
N ILE A 170 -9.18 -11.89 -11.32
CA ILE A 170 -10.00 -12.66 -12.25
C ILE A 170 -9.78 -14.17 -12.09
N ILE A 171 -8.56 -14.61 -11.75
CA ILE A 171 -8.20 -16.01 -11.56
C ILE A 171 -8.63 -16.46 -10.17
N LYS A 172 -9.82 -17.07 -10.10
CA LYS A 172 -10.47 -17.50 -8.85
C LYS A 172 -9.55 -18.24 -7.85
N PRO A 173 -8.71 -19.22 -8.26
CA PRO A 173 -7.76 -19.85 -7.33
C PRO A 173 -6.74 -18.87 -6.72
N LEU A 174 -6.16 -17.98 -7.51
CA LEU A 174 -5.22 -16.96 -7.02
C LEU A 174 -5.91 -15.99 -6.06
N GLY A 175 -7.10 -15.50 -6.40
CA GLY A 175 -7.85 -14.56 -5.55
C GLY A 175 -8.18 -15.15 -4.18
N LYS A 176 -8.49 -16.46 -4.12
CA LYS A 176 -8.68 -17.17 -2.84
C LYS A 176 -7.40 -17.26 -2.03
N LEU A 177 -6.28 -17.65 -2.66
CA LEU A 177 -4.98 -17.77 -2.00
C LEU A 177 -4.48 -16.41 -1.48
N ALA A 178 -4.62 -15.35 -2.28
CA ALA A 178 -4.24 -14.00 -1.89
C ALA A 178 -5.06 -13.50 -0.70
N ARG A 179 -6.39 -13.68 -0.72
CA ARG A 179 -7.27 -13.34 0.42
C ARG A 179 -6.84 -14.03 1.71
N GLU A 180 -6.57 -15.33 1.66
CA GLU A 180 -6.14 -16.08 2.84
C GLU A 180 -4.78 -15.59 3.35
N ARG A 181 -3.81 -15.38 2.44
CA ARG A 181 -2.48 -14.88 2.76
C ARG A 181 -2.54 -13.50 3.42
N LEU A 182 -3.25 -12.55 2.82
CA LEU A 182 -3.44 -11.20 3.34
C LEU A 182 -4.06 -11.22 4.74
N ARG A 183 -5.09 -12.05 4.95
CA ARG A 183 -5.71 -12.24 6.27
C ARG A 183 -4.73 -12.79 7.31
N ARG A 184 -3.94 -13.81 6.95
CA ARG A 184 -2.93 -14.40 7.86
C ARG A 184 -1.83 -13.40 8.22
N LEU A 185 -1.50 -12.48 7.31
CA LEU A 185 -0.52 -11.41 7.52
C LEU A 185 -1.13 -10.16 8.20
N GLY A 186 -2.37 -10.22 8.69
CA GLY A 186 -3.00 -9.13 9.44
C GLY A 186 -3.39 -7.91 8.60
N LYS A 187 -3.53 -8.05 7.28
CA LYS A 187 -3.93 -6.97 6.37
C LYS A 187 -5.45 -6.79 6.38
N HIS A 188 -5.96 -6.22 7.47
CA HIS A 188 -7.40 -6.08 7.72
C HIS A 188 -8.09 -4.99 6.89
N ASN A 189 -7.32 -4.03 6.38
CA ASN A 189 -7.77 -2.95 5.50
C ASN A 189 -7.69 -3.31 4.00
N VAL A 190 -7.65 -4.60 3.66
CA VAL A 190 -7.62 -5.08 2.28
C VAL A 190 -8.88 -5.89 1.98
N HIS A 191 -9.69 -5.38 1.06
CA HIS A 191 -10.94 -5.99 0.59
C HIS A 191 -10.71 -6.66 -0.75
N THR A 192 -10.93 -7.97 -0.83
CA THR A 192 -10.61 -8.77 -2.02
C THR A 192 -11.88 -9.25 -2.73
N ARG A 193 -11.97 -9.04 -4.04
CA ARG A 193 -13.06 -9.56 -4.88
C ARG A 193 -12.52 -10.44 -6.00
N ILE A 194 -13.29 -11.47 -6.34
CA ILE A 194 -13.02 -12.28 -7.52
C ILE A 194 -13.97 -11.79 -8.61
N GLY A 195 -13.43 -11.37 -9.74
CA GLY A 195 -14.21 -10.80 -10.84
C GLY A 195 -13.36 -10.15 -11.91
N ASP A 196 -14.00 -9.63 -12.95
CA ASP A 196 -13.34 -8.87 -14.01
C ASP A 196 -12.99 -7.46 -13.50
N GLY A 197 -11.69 -7.14 -13.53
CA GLY A 197 -11.16 -5.87 -13.08
C GLY A 197 -11.31 -4.74 -14.07
N TYR A 198 -11.62 -5.02 -15.35
CA TYR A 198 -11.84 -3.99 -16.38
C TYR A 198 -12.94 -3.01 -15.98
N PHE A 199 -13.99 -3.53 -15.34
CA PHE A 199 -15.14 -2.74 -14.89
C PHE A 199 -14.91 -1.99 -13.58
N GLY A 200 -13.77 -2.19 -12.91
CA GLY A 200 -13.51 -1.59 -11.59
C GLY A 200 -14.51 -2.05 -10.54
N TRP A 201 -14.68 -1.27 -9.46
CA TRP A 201 -15.54 -1.61 -8.32
C TRP A 201 -16.48 -0.45 -7.97
N ASP A 202 -17.56 -0.32 -8.74
CA ASP A 202 -18.50 0.81 -8.63
C ASP A 202 -19.08 0.99 -7.21
N GLU A 203 -19.32 -0.08 -6.46
CA GLU A 203 -19.90 -0.01 -5.11
C GLU A 203 -19.01 0.70 -4.08
N HIS A 204 -17.71 0.83 -4.36
CA HIS A 204 -16.74 1.52 -3.49
C HIS A 204 -16.09 2.74 -4.15
N ALA A 205 -16.45 3.03 -5.40
CA ALA A 205 -16.02 4.23 -6.08
C ALA A 205 -16.63 5.48 -5.42
N PRO A 206 -15.98 6.65 -5.55
CA PRO A 206 -14.75 6.89 -6.30
C PRO A 206 -13.47 6.67 -5.47
N PHE A 207 -12.35 6.38 -6.14
CA PHE A 207 -11.05 6.06 -5.53
C PHE A 207 -10.06 7.24 -5.58
N ASP A 208 -9.22 7.35 -4.55
CA ASP A 208 -8.12 8.32 -4.45
C ASP A 208 -6.88 7.90 -5.28
N GLY A 209 -6.83 6.63 -5.70
CA GLY A 209 -5.82 6.12 -6.61
C GLY A 209 -6.24 4.77 -7.19
N ILE A 210 -5.79 4.46 -8.40
CA ILE A 210 -6.04 3.16 -9.04
C ILE A 210 -4.73 2.60 -9.60
N LEU A 211 -4.40 1.35 -9.24
CA LEU A 211 -3.32 0.59 -9.86
C LEU A 211 -3.86 -0.57 -10.67
N VAL A 212 -3.30 -0.81 -11.85
CA VAL A 212 -3.55 -2.03 -12.63
C VAL A 212 -2.23 -2.75 -12.81
N THR A 213 -2.13 -3.99 -12.33
CA THR A 213 -0.91 -4.81 -12.37
C THR A 213 -0.95 -5.85 -13.49
N ALA A 214 -1.70 -5.55 -14.55
CA ALA A 214 -1.78 -6.28 -15.80
C ALA A 214 -1.88 -5.29 -16.96
N ALA A 215 -1.31 -5.63 -18.11
CA ALA A 215 -1.28 -4.75 -19.27
C ALA A 215 -2.61 -4.78 -20.04
N GLY A 216 -3.25 -3.63 -20.17
CA GLY A 216 -4.35 -3.42 -21.13
C GLY A 216 -3.83 -2.98 -22.49
N ASP A 217 -4.62 -3.18 -23.54
CA ASP A 217 -4.41 -2.57 -24.85
C ASP A 217 -4.79 -1.07 -24.85
N HIS A 218 -5.74 -0.68 -24.01
CA HIS A 218 -6.09 0.71 -23.68
C HIS A 218 -6.32 0.91 -22.18
N ILE A 219 -6.56 2.15 -21.78
CA ILE A 219 -6.95 2.51 -20.42
C ILE A 219 -8.46 2.26 -20.26
N PRO A 220 -8.93 1.35 -19.37
CA PRO A 220 -10.35 1.06 -19.25
C PRO A 220 -11.16 2.31 -18.84
N PRO A 221 -12.15 2.73 -19.66
CA PRO A 221 -12.99 3.88 -19.34
C PRO A 221 -13.71 3.80 -17.98
N PRO A 222 -14.17 2.63 -17.49
CA PRO A 222 -14.75 2.52 -16.14
C PRO A 222 -13.80 2.99 -15.05
N LEU A 223 -12.51 2.64 -15.12
CA LEU A 223 -11.53 3.02 -14.11
C LEU A 223 -11.30 4.53 -14.06
N VAL A 224 -11.25 5.20 -15.21
CA VAL A 224 -11.13 6.67 -15.28
C VAL A 224 -12.38 7.37 -14.70
N ARG A 225 -13.57 6.78 -14.87
CA ARG A 225 -14.81 7.29 -14.26
C ARG A 225 -14.79 7.14 -12.74
N GLN A 226 -14.33 5.99 -12.23
CA GLN A 226 -14.25 5.70 -10.80
C GLN A 226 -13.10 6.45 -10.09
N LEU A 227 -12.19 7.09 -10.82
CA LEU A 227 -11.13 7.91 -10.23
C LEU A 227 -11.67 9.26 -9.74
N LYS A 228 -11.29 9.69 -8.53
CA LYS A 228 -11.65 11.03 -8.00
C LYS A 228 -10.98 12.16 -8.81
N PRO A 229 -11.56 13.36 -8.85
CA PRO A 229 -10.83 14.55 -9.28
C PRO A 229 -9.60 14.77 -8.40
N GLY A 230 -8.45 15.07 -9.01
CA GLY A 230 -7.15 15.19 -8.36
C GLY A 230 -6.38 13.88 -8.17
N ALA A 231 -7.00 12.73 -8.45
CA ALA A 231 -6.39 11.42 -8.25
C ALA A 231 -5.67 10.89 -9.49
N LYS A 232 -4.86 9.85 -9.28
CA LYS A 232 -3.99 9.24 -10.28
C LYS A 232 -4.34 7.76 -10.53
N LEU A 233 -4.22 7.33 -11.77
CA LEU A 233 -4.25 5.93 -12.17
C LEU A 233 -2.93 5.56 -12.82
N VAL A 234 -2.34 4.44 -12.41
CA VAL A 234 -1.11 3.92 -13.02
C VAL A 234 -1.37 2.51 -13.56
N MET A 235 -1.08 2.31 -14.84
CA MET A 235 -1.24 1.01 -15.48
C MET A 235 -0.25 0.80 -16.64
N PRO A 236 0.16 -0.44 -16.91
CA PRO A 236 0.81 -0.79 -18.17
C PRO A 236 -0.19 -0.73 -19.33
N VAL A 237 0.19 -0.07 -20.42
CA VAL A 237 -0.60 -0.01 -21.65
C VAL A 237 0.27 -0.44 -22.83
N GLY A 238 -0.22 -1.39 -23.63
CA GLY A 238 0.38 -1.81 -24.89
C GLY A 238 -0.19 -3.14 -25.35
N SER A 239 -0.41 -3.28 -26.65
CA SER A 239 -0.92 -4.52 -27.24
C SER A 239 0.11 -5.66 -27.09
N SER A 240 -0.35 -6.91 -27.11
CA SER A 240 0.49 -8.10 -26.84
C SER A 240 1.69 -8.28 -27.80
N PHE A 241 1.67 -7.59 -28.95
CA PHE A 241 2.73 -7.63 -29.97
C PHE A 241 3.64 -6.41 -29.96
N LEU A 242 3.36 -5.41 -29.12
CA LEU A 242 4.09 -4.16 -29.03
C LEU A 242 4.72 -3.98 -27.65
N THR A 243 5.65 -3.03 -27.54
CA THR A 243 6.20 -2.61 -26.25
C THR A 243 5.09 -2.03 -25.38
N GLN A 244 4.97 -2.52 -24.14
CA GLN A 244 4.09 -1.93 -23.15
C GLN A 244 4.82 -0.81 -22.44
N TYR A 245 4.12 0.28 -22.16
CA TYR A 245 4.64 1.38 -21.35
C TYR A 245 3.85 1.49 -20.06
N LEU A 246 4.54 1.81 -18.97
CA LEU A 246 3.88 2.26 -17.76
C LEU A 246 3.29 3.64 -18.03
N VAL A 247 1.98 3.77 -17.90
CA VAL A 247 1.24 5.01 -18.15
C VAL A 247 0.71 5.55 -16.83
N LEU A 248 0.97 6.83 -16.60
CA LEU A 248 0.34 7.64 -15.56
C LEU A 248 -0.83 8.42 -16.17
N VAL A 249 -1.99 8.30 -15.55
CA VAL A 249 -3.21 9.02 -15.87
C VAL A 249 -3.53 9.94 -14.70
N GLU A 250 -3.68 11.23 -14.96
CA GLU A 250 -4.00 12.24 -13.95
C GLU A 250 -5.35 12.85 -14.29
N LYS A 251 -6.28 12.82 -13.32
CA LYS A 251 -7.58 13.46 -13.47
C LYS A 251 -7.56 14.78 -12.72
N ALA A 252 -7.66 15.89 -13.43
CA ALA A 252 -7.66 17.21 -12.81
C ALA A 252 -8.95 17.47 -12.02
N GLY A 253 -8.94 18.51 -11.19
CA GLY A 253 -10.10 18.90 -10.38
C GLY A 253 -11.35 19.26 -11.18
N ASP A 254 -11.19 19.72 -12.43
CA ASP A 254 -12.28 20.01 -13.38
C ASP A 254 -12.77 18.77 -14.15
N GLY A 255 -12.18 17.61 -13.89
CA GLY A 255 -12.51 16.35 -14.55
C GLY A 255 -11.77 16.08 -15.86
N SER A 256 -10.95 17.01 -16.36
CA SER A 256 -10.08 16.76 -17.51
C SER A 256 -9.02 15.69 -17.18
N VAL A 257 -8.60 14.93 -18.19
CA VAL A 257 -7.70 13.78 -18.02
C VAL A 257 -6.47 13.97 -18.90
N THR A 258 -5.29 13.83 -18.29
CA THR A 258 -4.01 13.82 -19.00
C THR A 258 -3.30 12.49 -18.81
N THR A 259 -2.55 12.06 -19.82
CA THR A 259 -1.82 10.79 -19.78
C THR A 259 -0.35 10.99 -20.14
N ARG A 260 0.54 10.27 -19.45
CA ARG A 260 1.98 10.28 -19.71
C ARG A 260 2.52 8.85 -19.77
N GLN A 261 3.27 8.52 -20.82
CA GLN A 261 4.08 7.31 -20.86
C GLN A 261 5.39 7.56 -20.11
N LEU A 262 5.80 6.61 -19.26
CA LEU A 262 6.97 6.75 -18.39
C LEU A 262 8.11 5.83 -18.84
N LEU A 263 7.95 4.52 -18.67
CA LEU A 263 9.01 3.53 -18.88
C LEU A 263 8.48 2.34 -19.67
N PRO A 264 9.31 1.69 -20.51
CA PRO A 264 8.97 0.40 -21.07
C PRO A 264 8.88 -0.65 -19.95
N VAL A 265 7.84 -1.47 -19.98
CA VAL A 265 7.59 -2.52 -18.99
C VAL A 265 7.08 -3.79 -19.68
N ARG A 266 6.96 -4.88 -18.93
CA ARG A 266 6.33 -6.10 -19.40
C ARG A 266 5.51 -6.75 -18.30
N PHE A 267 4.20 -6.80 -18.52
CA PHE A 267 3.20 -7.38 -17.66
C PHE A 267 2.41 -8.47 -18.38
N VAL A 268 1.80 -9.35 -17.59
CA VAL A 268 0.76 -10.27 -18.05
C VAL A 268 -0.43 -9.47 -18.58
N PRO A 269 -1.19 -9.99 -19.57
CA PRO A 269 -2.33 -9.27 -20.13
C PRO A 269 -3.46 -9.12 -19.11
N LEU A 270 -4.11 -7.96 -19.11
CA LEU A 270 -5.43 -7.79 -18.53
C LEU A 270 -6.41 -8.59 -19.39
N THR A 271 -7.15 -9.50 -18.77
CA THR A 271 -8.11 -10.38 -19.46
C THR A 271 -9.49 -10.19 -18.87
N GLY A 272 -10.52 -10.53 -19.63
CA GLY A 272 -11.91 -10.29 -19.23
C GLY A 272 -12.84 -10.25 -20.44
N ASP A 273 -14.07 -9.79 -20.21
CA ASP A 273 -15.15 -9.80 -21.22
C ASP A 273 -15.22 -8.49 -22.03
N HIS A 274 -14.08 -7.88 -22.36
CA HIS A 274 -13.98 -6.53 -22.95
C HIS A 274 -13.28 -6.47 -24.31
#